data_AF-A0A423GIJ7-F1
#
_entry.id   AF-A0A423GIJ7-F1
#
_cell.length_a   1.000
_cell.length_b   1.000
_cell.length_c   1.000
_cell.angle_alpha   90.00
_cell.angle_beta   90.00
_cell.angle_gamma   90.00
#
_symmetry.space_group_name_H-M   'P 1'
#
loop_
_entity.id
_entity.type
_entity.pdbx_description
1 polymer ?
#
loop_
_entity_poly.entity_id
_entity_poly.type
_entity_poly.pdbx_seq_one_letter_code
_entity_poly.pdbx_strand_id
1 'polypeptide(L)'
;MNGKMSISSKCLVVSALAGFCSTFLVGCSDSGADAKKVEKKVEVQQPLKKTEQSDAEKRFAARNQPRTVELSAVELGDLSKYQDMLNPMTALRIYTAQHAWDETQDDVVESVKNAILVRDENPDLYKFSYDILTTKDTFKKKDLSDKIFTIVKDEASKSGSNRLVKAVIPDHLAAYDFASKGFKVSGCMFSDKLEYSAEEMRNQESFKRAAPTRCYYNPGPKDYLIGLTGGSSVFFDVPDEAQARKIEAARPTSNVVVYGYVKNIQREIITDRFGPKHYVLVAPQRVDVVDTASGTVLLSKTL
;
A
#
# COMPACT_ATOMS: atom_id res chain seq x y z
N MET A 1 -0.74 -12.17 61.60
CA MET A 1 -2.03 -12.07 60.87
C MET A 1 -1.70 -12.42 59.42
N ASN A 2 -1.69 -13.70 59.04
CA ASN A 2 -2.83 -14.50 58.54
C ASN A 2 -3.62 -13.73 57.46
N GLY A 3 -3.80 -14.20 56.21
CA GLY A 3 -3.41 -15.44 55.57
C GLY A 3 -3.95 -15.51 54.13
N LYS A 4 -3.19 -16.22 53.28
CA LYS A 4 -3.54 -17.05 52.12
C LYS A 4 -5.00 -17.18 51.64
N MET A 5 -5.17 -17.09 50.31
CA MET A 5 -5.94 -17.98 49.41
C MET A 5 -5.32 -17.78 48.00
N SER A 6 -4.66 -18.69 47.28
CA SER A 6 -4.85 -20.11 46.94
C SER A 6 -6.17 -20.44 46.27
N ILE A 7 -6.15 -20.52 44.93
CA ILE A 7 -6.84 -21.57 44.16
C ILE A 7 -5.90 -22.02 43.03
N SER A 8 -5.43 -23.26 43.15
CA SER A 8 -4.90 -24.10 42.07
C SER A 8 -5.99 -25.14 41.79
N SER A 9 -6.30 -25.43 40.52
CA SER A 9 -6.44 -26.80 40.01
C SER A 9 -6.86 -26.86 38.54
N LYS A 10 -5.95 -27.41 37.73
CA LYS A 10 -6.11 -28.47 36.71
C LYS A 10 -7.53 -28.80 36.20
N CYS A 11 -7.66 -28.83 34.87
CA CYS A 11 -8.34 -29.83 34.02
C CYS A 11 -8.60 -29.19 32.63
N LEU A 12 -8.63 -29.86 31.48
CA LEU A 12 -8.54 -31.26 31.11
C LEU A 12 -8.22 -31.27 29.60
N VAL A 13 -7.28 -32.09 29.16
CA VAL A 13 -7.11 -32.47 27.75
C VAL A 13 -8.26 -33.43 27.41
N VAL A 14 -9.07 -33.11 26.40
CA VAL A 14 -9.99 -34.08 25.78
C VAL A 14 -9.69 -34.17 24.30
N SER A 15 -9.08 -35.29 23.93
CA SER A 15 -9.02 -35.82 22.58
C SER A 15 -10.36 -36.49 22.26
N ALA A 16 -10.95 -36.20 21.09
CA ALA A 16 -11.98 -37.05 20.50
C ALA A 16 -11.82 -37.06 18.97
N LEU A 17 -11.31 -38.19 18.47
CA LEU A 17 -11.41 -38.65 17.08
C LEU A 17 -12.80 -39.26 16.85
N ALA A 18 -13.46 -38.89 15.76
CA ALA A 18 -14.35 -39.70 14.92
C ALA A 18 -14.79 -38.79 13.76
N GLY A 19 -14.52 -39.06 12.49
CA GLY A 19 -14.77 -40.31 11.77
C GLY A 19 -16.01 -40.11 10.91
N PHE A 20 -15.85 -39.54 9.70
CA PHE A 20 -16.92 -39.50 8.70
C PHE A 20 -16.55 -40.39 7.52
N CYS A 21 -17.32 -41.47 7.40
CA CYS A 21 -17.14 -42.58 6.50
C CYS A 21 -17.35 -42.22 5.02
N SER A 22 -16.51 -42.86 4.21
CA SER A 22 -16.66 -43.08 2.78
C SER A 22 -17.88 -43.96 2.50
N THR A 23 -18.78 -43.53 1.62
CA THR A 23 -19.76 -44.43 0.99
C THR A 23 -19.23 -44.86 -0.37
N PHE A 24 -18.68 -46.07 -0.43
CA PHE A 24 -18.63 -46.87 -1.64
C PHE A 24 -20.04 -47.44 -1.88
N LEU A 25 -20.60 -47.20 -3.06
CA LEU A 25 -21.71 -47.98 -3.60
C LEU A 25 -21.17 -48.73 -4.81
N VAL A 26 -20.93 -50.03 -4.62
CA VAL A 26 -20.89 -51.03 -5.69
C VAL A 26 -22.04 -51.99 -5.40
N GLY A 27 -23.00 -52.05 -6.33
CA GLY A 27 -24.02 -53.07 -6.39
C GLY A 27 -24.15 -53.55 -7.83
N CYS A 28 -23.64 -54.74 -8.11
CA CYS A 28 -23.93 -55.52 -9.31
C CYS A 28 -25.05 -56.52 -8.98
N SER A 29 -26.15 -56.54 -9.72
CA SER A 29 -26.53 -57.70 -10.55
C SER A 29 -27.89 -57.51 -11.24
N ASP A 30 -27.79 -57.47 -12.58
CA ASP A 30 -28.58 -58.24 -13.56
C ASP A 30 -30.09 -58.00 -13.73
N SER A 31 -30.46 -57.37 -14.85
CA SER A 31 -31.03 -58.03 -16.04
C SER A 31 -31.93 -57.09 -16.88
N GLY A 32 -31.68 -57.04 -18.19
CA GLY A 32 -32.71 -56.71 -19.19
C GLY A 32 -32.62 -55.37 -19.95
N ALA A 33 -32.29 -55.49 -21.24
CA ALA A 33 -32.75 -54.68 -22.39
C ALA A 33 -31.97 -53.41 -22.83
N ASP A 34 -31.35 -53.58 -24.02
CA ASP A 34 -31.13 -52.61 -25.11
C ASP A 34 -30.27 -51.36 -24.90
N ALA A 35 -28.96 -51.54 -25.07
CA ALA A 35 -28.00 -50.48 -25.28
C ALA A 35 -28.03 -49.95 -26.73
N LYS A 36 -28.66 -48.78 -26.94
CA LYS A 36 -28.33 -47.90 -28.08
C LYS A 36 -27.07 -47.10 -27.76
N LYS A 37 -26.00 -47.38 -28.52
CA LYS A 37 -24.69 -46.71 -28.45
C LYS A 37 -24.84 -45.26 -28.95
N VAL A 38 -24.78 -44.27 -28.04
CA VAL A 38 -24.57 -42.86 -28.38
C VAL A 38 -23.17 -42.50 -27.92
N GLU A 39 -22.24 -42.36 -28.87
CA GLU A 39 -20.91 -41.83 -28.62
C GLU A 39 -21.00 -40.36 -28.19
N LYS A 40 -20.91 -40.12 -26.89
CA LYS A 40 -20.66 -38.79 -26.35
C LYS A 40 -19.15 -38.57 -26.33
N LYS A 41 -18.63 -37.88 -27.34
CA LYS A 41 -17.28 -37.28 -27.29
C LYS A 41 -17.21 -36.40 -26.03
N VAL A 42 -16.52 -36.89 -25.01
CA VAL A 42 -16.06 -36.04 -23.92
C VAL A 42 -14.90 -35.25 -24.50
N GLU A 43 -15.17 -34.00 -24.86
CA GLU A 43 -14.15 -33.01 -25.17
C GLU A 43 -13.43 -32.69 -23.85
N VAL A 44 -12.36 -33.45 -23.59
CA VAL A 44 -11.38 -33.12 -22.56
C VAL A 44 -10.80 -31.76 -22.96
N GLN A 45 -11.15 -30.70 -22.23
CA GLN A 45 -10.47 -29.41 -22.36
C GLN A 45 -8.98 -29.66 -22.20
N GLN A 46 -8.25 -29.53 -23.32
CA GLN A 46 -6.80 -29.59 -23.31
C GLN A 46 -6.29 -28.43 -22.44
N PRO A 47 -5.28 -28.65 -21.58
CA PRO A 47 -4.60 -27.55 -20.92
C PRO A 47 -4.02 -26.64 -22.01
N LEU A 48 -4.34 -25.34 -21.93
CA LEU A 48 -3.79 -24.30 -22.80
C LEU A 48 -2.28 -24.46 -22.93
N LYS A 49 -1.76 -24.39 -24.16
CA LYS A 49 -0.32 -24.43 -24.40
C LYS A 49 0.33 -23.29 -23.61
N LYS A 50 1.46 -23.57 -22.93
CA LYS A 50 2.24 -22.58 -22.13
C LYS A 50 2.42 -21.22 -22.80
N THR A 51 2.50 -21.18 -24.14
CA THR A 51 2.64 -19.97 -24.94
C THR A 51 1.38 -19.09 -24.92
N GLU A 52 0.19 -19.67 -25.06
CA GLU A 52 -1.11 -18.96 -25.03
C GLU A 52 -1.45 -18.47 -23.62
N GLN A 53 -1.07 -19.23 -22.60
CA GLN A 53 -1.19 -18.82 -21.21
C GLN A 53 -0.31 -17.59 -20.92
N SER A 54 0.92 -17.56 -21.44
CA SER A 54 1.81 -16.39 -21.30
C SER A 54 1.28 -15.13 -22.01
N ASP A 55 0.61 -15.29 -23.15
CA ASP A 55 0.03 -14.16 -23.89
C ASP A 55 -1.26 -13.66 -23.23
N ALA A 56 -2.08 -14.56 -22.69
CA ALA A 56 -3.24 -14.20 -21.89
C ALA A 56 -2.84 -13.46 -20.59
N GLU A 57 -1.80 -13.94 -19.91
CA GLU A 57 -1.22 -13.29 -18.71
C GLU A 57 -0.65 -11.90 -19.03
N LYS A 58 0.10 -11.75 -20.12
CA LYS A 58 0.60 -10.44 -20.58
C LYS A 58 -0.53 -9.48 -20.92
N ARG A 59 -1.57 -9.95 -21.63
CA ARG A 59 -2.76 -9.13 -21.95
C ARG A 59 -3.53 -8.73 -20.70
N PHE A 60 -3.65 -9.65 -19.74
CA PHE A 60 -4.27 -9.35 -18.45
C PHE A 60 -3.45 -8.32 -17.65
N ALA A 61 -2.12 -8.50 -17.57
CA ALA A 61 -1.23 -7.56 -16.91
C ALA A 61 -1.25 -6.17 -17.57
N ALA A 62 -1.32 -6.11 -18.90
CA ALA A 62 -1.42 -4.85 -19.64
C ALA A 62 -2.71 -4.09 -19.32
N ARG A 63 -3.86 -4.79 -19.21
CA ARG A 63 -5.16 -4.18 -18.86
C ARG A 63 -5.28 -3.71 -17.42
N ASN A 64 -4.39 -4.16 -16.54
CA ASN A 64 -4.36 -3.77 -15.13
C ASN A 64 -3.21 -2.81 -14.82
N GLN A 65 -2.52 -2.28 -15.84
CA GLN A 65 -1.52 -1.24 -15.63
C GLN A 65 -2.22 0.01 -15.09
N PRO A 66 -1.69 0.63 -14.02
CA PRO A 66 -2.30 1.81 -13.46
C PRO A 66 -2.22 2.96 -14.46
N ARG A 67 -3.29 3.76 -14.57
CA ARG A 67 -3.19 5.04 -15.28
C ARG A 67 -2.20 5.91 -14.54
N THR A 68 -1.26 6.48 -15.26
CA THR A 68 -0.13 7.22 -14.68
C THR A 68 0.04 8.55 -15.38
N VAL A 69 0.23 9.60 -14.59
CA VAL A 69 0.81 10.87 -15.04
C VAL A 69 2.20 10.98 -14.45
N GLU A 70 3.20 11.24 -15.28
CA GLU A 70 4.53 11.66 -14.83
C GLU A 70 4.63 13.18 -14.90
N LEU A 71 5.04 13.78 -13.79
CA LEU A 71 5.18 15.22 -13.64
C LEU A 71 6.67 15.59 -13.70
N SER A 72 6.97 16.73 -14.31
CA SER A 72 8.35 17.20 -14.50
C SER A 72 9.08 17.40 -13.18
N ALA A 73 10.39 17.14 -13.16
CA ALA A 73 11.22 17.43 -11.99
C ALA A 73 11.07 18.88 -11.52
N VAL A 74 11.09 19.06 -10.20
CA VAL A 74 11.13 20.37 -9.55
C VAL A 74 12.53 20.52 -8.97
N GLU A 75 13.08 21.74 -8.96
CA GLU A 75 14.34 22.00 -8.28
C GLU A 75 14.20 21.83 -6.75
N LEU A 76 15.33 21.65 -6.06
CA LEU A 76 15.34 21.62 -4.60
C LEU A 76 14.86 22.98 -4.07
N GLY A 77 13.78 22.96 -3.30
CA GLY A 77 13.19 24.18 -2.74
C GLY A 77 13.78 24.55 -1.38
N ASP A 78 13.41 25.74 -0.91
CA ASP A 78 13.55 26.08 0.50
C ASP A 78 12.68 25.14 1.36
N LEU A 79 13.19 24.69 2.51
CA LEU A 79 12.52 23.70 3.36
C LEU A 79 11.12 24.16 3.82
N SER A 80 10.86 25.47 3.92
CA SER A 80 9.55 26.03 4.28
C SER A 80 8.48 25.87 3.19
N LYS A 81 8.88 25.58 1.94
CA LYS A 81 7.97 25.41 0.80
C LYS A 81 7.39 24.01 0.70
N TYR A 82 7.96 23.04 1.42
CA TYR A 82 7.53 21.65 1.38
C TYR A 82 6.26 21.47 2.18
N GLN A 83 5.22 20.93 1.54
CA GLN A 83 3.98 20.58 2.22
C GLN A 83 4.15 19.28 3.01
N ASP A 84 3.51 19.16 4.17
CA ASP A 84 3.52 17.91 4.90
C ASP A 84 2.66 16.87 4.18
N MET A 85 3.33 15.84 3.67
CA MET A 85 2.71 14.73 2.95
C MET A 85 1.89 13.83 3.88
N LEU A 86 2.17 13.86 5.18
CA LEU A 86 1.42 13.11 6.19
C LEU A 86 0.20 13.85 6.73
N ASN A 87 -0.03 15.11 6.32
CA ASN A 87 -1.32 15.73 6.56
C ASN A 87 -2.43 14.94 5.82
N PRO A 88 -3.54 14.57 6.48
CA PRO A 88 -4.59 13.73 5.92
C PRO A 88 -5.19 14.19 4.59
N MET A 89 -5.12 15.48 4.27
CA MET A 89 -5.69 16.03 3.04
C MET A 89 -4.67 16.15 1.89
N THR A 90 -3.37 16.13 2.16
CA THR A 90 -2.34 16.46 1.15
C THR A 90 -2.36 15.52 -0.06
N ALA A 91 -2.43 14.21 0.17
CA ALA A 91 -2.47 13.24 -0.93
C ALA A 91 -3.73 13.39 -1.81
N LEU A 92 -4.90 13.59 -1.19
CA LEU A 92 -6.15 13.86 -1.90
C LEU A 92 -6.04 15.13 -2.75
N ARG A 93 -5.59 16.23 -2.15
CA ARG A 93 -5.44 17.53 -2.82
C ARG A 93 -4.53 17.42 -4.04
N ILE A 94 -3.34 16.85 -3.87
CA ILE A 94 -2.37 16.73 -4.95
C ILE A 94 -2.87 15.78 -6.04
N TYR A 95 -3.40 14.62 -5.68
CA TYR A 95 -3.95 13.67 -6.63
C TYR A 95 -5.03 14.32 -7.50
N THR A 96 -6.04 14.91 -6.87
CA THR A 96 -7.20 15.51 -7.55
C THR A 96 -6.82 16.71 -8.41
N ALA A 97 -5.77 17.45 -8.02
CA ALA A 97 -5.29 18.60 -8.79
C ALA A 97 -4.44 18.22 -10.01
N GLN A 98 -3.79 17.05 -10.01
CA GLN A 98 -2.71 16.73 -10.96
C GLN A 98 -2.97 15.50 -11.84
N HIS A 99 -4.06 14.75 -11.61
CA HIS A 99 -4.43 13.67 -12.54
C HIS A 99 -4.87 14.22 -13.91
N ALA A 100 -4.62 13.45 -14.98
CA ALA A 100 -4.88 13.87 -16.36
C ALA A 100 -6.03 13.09 -17.04
N TRP A 101 -6.89 12.46 -16.24
CA TRP A 101 -8.11 11.78 -16.69
C TRP A 101 -9.34 12.35 -16.01
N ASP A 102 -10.50 12.12 -16.61
CA ASP A 102 -11.78 12.50 -16.00
C ASP A 102 -12.21 11.41 -15.01
N GLU A 103 -12.36 11.79 -13.75
CA GLU A 103 -13.08 11.00 -12.74
C GLU A 103 -14.50 11.53 -12.63
N THR A 104 -15.47 10.62 -12.65
CA THR A 104 -16.87 10.99 -12.44
C THR A 104 -17.10 11.44 -11.01
N GLN A 105 -18.23 12.11 -10.76
CA GLN A 105 -18.64 12.44 -9.40
C GLN A 105 -18.72 11.20 -8.51
N ASP A 106 -19.23 10.08 -9.04
CA ASP A 106 -19.35 8.84 -8.29
C ASP A 106 -17.98 8.24 -7.94
N ASP A 107 -17.00 8.32 -8.86
CA ASP A 107 -15.62 7.87 -8.60
C ASP A 107 -14.99 8.65 -7.43
N VAL A 108 -15.17 9.98 -7.43
CA VAL A 108 -14.63 10.87 -6.40
C VAL A 108 -15.32 10.66 -5.06
N VAL A 109 -16.65 10.51 -5.06
CA VAL A 109 -17.41 10.29 -3.83
C VAL A 109 -17.06 8.93 -3.22
N GLU A 110 -16.92 7.89 -4.05
CA GLU A 110 -16.53 6.55 -3.59
C GLU A 110 -15.17 6.56 -2.89
N SER A 111 -14.18 7.28 -3.43
CA SER A 111 -12.81 7.28 -2.90
C SER A 111 -12.64 7.94 -1.53
N VAL A 112 -13.59 8.79 -1.15
CA VAL A 112 -13.57 9.51 0.13
C VAL A 112 -14.65 9.02 1.10
N LYS A 113 -15.38 7.94 0.77
CA LYS A 113 -16.30 7.31 1.72
C LYS A 113 -15.58 6.88 2.99
N ASN A 114 -16.21 7.11 4.14
CA ASN A 114 -15.65 6.79 5.45
C ASN A 114 -14.24 7.40 5.68
N ALA A 115 -14.03 8.66 5.27
CA ALA A 115 -12.76 9.36 5.45
C ALA A 115 -12.56 9.78 6.92
N ILE A 116 -12.43 8.81 7.84
CA ILE A 116 -12.31 9.10 9.28
C ILE A 116 -11.03 9.88 9.63
N LEU A 117 -9.94 9.64 8.89
CA LEU A 117 -8.65 10.28 9.13
C LEU A 117 -8.66 11.78 8.82
N VAL A 118 -9.64 12.27 8.03
CA VAL A 118 -9.73 13.70 7.69
C VAL A 118 -10.61 14.49 8.65
N ARG A 119 -11.17 13.87 9.70
CA ARG A 119 -12.16 14.51 10.59
C ARG A 119 -11.67 15.85 11.17
N ASP A 120 -10.42 15.91 11.59
CA ASP A 120 -9.91 17.08 12.29
C ASP A 120 -9.48 18.18 11.28
N GLU A 121 -9.04 17.78 10.08
CA GLU A 121 -8.62 18.68 8.99
C GLU A 121 -9.80 19.22 8.15
N ASN A 122 -10.82 18.38 7.92
CA ASN A 122 -12.02 18.72 7.18
C ASN A 122 -13.25 17.99 7.79
N PRO A 123 -13.85 18.56 8.85
CA PRO A 123 -14.98 17.96 9.55
C PRO A 123 -16.22 17.74 8.67
N ASP A 124 -16.46 18.61 7.69
CA ASP A 124 -17.60 18.52 6.79
C ASP A 124 -17.45 17.37 5.80
N LEU A 125 -16.25 17.19 5.22
CA LEU A 125 -15.96 16.03 4.37
C LEU A 125 -16.13 14.73 5.15
N TYR A 126 -15.61 14.66 6.38
CA TYR A 126 -15.83 13.52 7.25
C TYR A 126 -17.32 13.26 7.50
N LYS A 127 -18.07 14.29 7.90
CA LYS A 127 -19.50 14.17 8.19
C LYS A 127 -20.29 13.67 6.97
N PHE A 128 -20.12 14.31 5.81
CA PHE A 128 -20.88 13.93 4.62
C PHE A 128 -20.46 12.56 4.07
N SER A 129 -19.17 12.23 4.12
CA SER A 129 -18.69 10.90 3.71
C SER A 129 -19.16 9.77 4.62
N TYR A 130 -19.50 10.07 5.88
CA TYR A 130 -20.16 9.13 6.78
C TYR A 130 -21.68 9.07 6.54
N ASP A 131 -22.35 10.22 6.44
CA ASP A 131 -23.81 10.31 6.25
C ASP A 131 -24.27 9.61 4.96
N ILE A 132 -23.47 9.68 3.89
CA ILE A 132 -23.83 9.06 2.60
C ILE A 132 -23.86 7.52 2.67
N LEU A 133 -23.10 6.92 3.59
CA LEU A 133 -23.07 5.48 3.82
C LEU A 133 -24.30 4.99 4.57
N THR A 134 -24.88 5.84 5.42
CA THR A 134 -25.97 5.44 6.33
C THR A 134 -27.34 5.79 5.80
N THR A 135 -27.45 6.82 4.94
CA THR A 135 -28.72 7.24 4.37
C THR A 135 -29.27 6.22 3.36
N LYS A 136 -30.59 6.00 3.39
CA LYS A 136 -31.32 5.19 2.40
C LYS A 136 -32.07 6.03 1.36
N ASP A 137 -32.25 7.32 1.63
CA ASP A 137 -32.94 8.27 0.76
C ASP A 137 -32.04 8.64 -0.44
N THR A 138 -32.51 8.35 -1.65
CA THR A 138 -31.79 8.59 -2.91
C THR A 138 -31.57 10.08 -3.20
N PHE A 139 -32.53 10.96 -2.89
CA PHE A 139 -32.35 12.40 -3.09
C PHE A 139 -31.30 12.92 -2.11
N LYS A 140 -31.37 12.50 -0.84
CA LYS A 140 -30.35 12.84 0.15
C LYS A 140 -28.97 12.30 -0.22
N LYS A 141 -28.87 11.11 -0.84
CA LYS A 141 -27.59 10.60 -1.38
C LYS A 141 -27.04 11.52 -2.45
N LYS A 142 -27.87 11.96 -3.40
CA LYS A 142 -27.45 12.89 -4.45
C LYS A 142 -26.96 14.22 -3.87
N ASP A 143 -27.70 14.80 -2.93
CA ASP A 143 -27.29 16.04 -2.26
C ASP A 143 -25.96 15.90 -1.51
N LEU A 144 -25.74 14.76 -0.84
CA LEU A 144 -24.48 14.47 -0.15
C LEU A 144 -23.34 14.26 -1.15
N SER A 145 -23.58 13.53 -2.24
CA SER A 145 -22.61 13.38 -3.33
C SER A 145 -22.19 14.73 -3.90
N ASP A 146 -23.13 15.67 -4.09
CA ASP A 146 -22.84 17.01 -4.61
C ASP A 146 -21.95 17.78 -3.65
N LYS A 147 -22.30 17.77 -2.36
CA LYS A 147 -21.50 18.44 -1.31
C LYS A 147 -20.09 17.86 -1.21
N ILE A 148 -19.95 16.53 -1.20
CA ILE A 148 -18.64 15.86 -1.15
C ILE A 148 -17.80 16.26 -2.36
N PHE A 149 -18.38 16.18 -3.57
CA PHE A 149 -17.68 16.50 -4.80
C PHE A 149 -17.20 17.95 -4.83
N THR A 150 -18.06 18.90 -4.44
CA THR A 150 -17.68 20.30 -4.31
C THR A 150 -16.52 20.47 -3.34
N ILE A 151 -16.59 19.87 -2.13
CA ILE A 151 -15.50 19.97 -1.15
C ILE A 151 -14.19 19.41 -1.72
N VAL A 152 -14.21 18.24 -2.36
CA VAL A 152 -12.99 17.64 -2.92
C VAL A 152 -12.38 18.53 -4.01
N LYS A 153 -13.20 19.15 -4.86
CA LYS A 153 -12.71 20.10 -5.88
C LYS A 153 -12.16 21.39 -5.26
N ASP A 154 -12.83 21.93 -4.25
CA ASP A 154 -12.37 23.10 -3.52
C ASP A 154 -11.03 22.82 -2.82
N GLU A 155 -10.88 21.66 -2.18
CA GLU A 155 -9.63 21.22 -1.55
C GLU A 155 -8.51 21.05 -2.57
N ALA A 156 -8.79 20.42 -3.72
CA ALA A 156 -7.80 20.27 -4.79
C ALA A 156 -7.28 21.63 -5.28
N SER A 157 -8.14 22.64 -5.37
CA SER A 157 -7.74 24.00 -5.77
C SER A 157 -6.72 24.64 -4.81
N LYS A 158 -6.73 24.25 -3.52
CA LYS A 158 -5.78 24.74 -2.51
C LYS A 158 -4.37 24.19 -2.69
N SER A 159 -4.21 23.05 -3.38
CA SER A 159 -2.89 22.46 -3.65
C SER A 159 -2.03 23.38 -4.52
N GLY A 160 -2.66 24.20 -5.36
CA GLY A 160 -1.99 25.02 -6.36
C GLY A 160 -1.06 24.20 -7.26
N SER A 161 0.04 24.82 -7.69
CA SER A 161 1.12 24.18 -8.47
C SER A 161 2.27 23.65 -7.60
N ASN A 162 2.15 23.75 -6.26
CA ASN A 162 3.23 23.32 -5.37
C ASN A 162 3.24 21.79 -5.26
N ARG A 163 4.34 21.20 -5.73
CA ARG A 163 4.56 19.75 -5.77
C ARG A 163 5.69 19.31 -4.84
N LEU A 164 6.24 20.21 -4.05
CA LEU A 164 7.28 19.92 -3.06
C LEU A 164 6.64 19.39 -1.77
N VAL A 165 7.08 18.22 -1.34
CA VAL A 165 6.48 17.49 -0.21
C VAL A 165 7.53 16.93 0.74
N LYS A 166 7.23 17.02 2.03
CA LYS A 166 8.01 16.47 3.13
C LYS A 166 7.25 15.31 3.75
N ALA A 167 7.90 14.19 4.00
CA ALA A 167 7.33 13.06 4.72
C ALA A 167 8.26 12.63 5.86
N VAL A 168 7.71 12.50 7.07
CA VAL A 168 8.43 11.92 8.22
C VAL A 168 8.11 10.45 8.29
N ILE A 169 8.97 9.62 7.74
CA ILE A 169 8.77 8.17 7.70
C ILE A 169 9.30 7.58 9.01
N PRO A 170 8.46 6.89 9.80
CA PRO A 170 8.88 6.19 11.02
C PRO A 170 9.61 4.88 10.69
N ASP A 171 10.50 4.91 9.69
CA ASP A 171 11.46 3.85 9.41
C ASP A 171 12.80 4.23 10.05
N HIS A 172 13.62 3.22 10.25
CA HIS A 172 14.96 3.37 10.80
C HIS A 172 16.02 3.08 9.72
N LEU A 173 17.26 3.43 10.02
CA LEU A 173 18.36 2.89 9.24
C LEU A 173 18.49 1.37 9.48
N ALA A 174 18.97 0.67 8.46
CA ALA A 174 19.55 -0.65 8.62
C ALA A 174 20.80 -0.55 9.50
N ALA A 175 21.23 -1.67 10.07
CA ALA A 175 22.52 -1.73 10.76
C ALA A 175 23.67 -1.33 9.80
N TYR A 176 24.75 -0.78 10.36
CA TYR A 176 25.94 -0.39 9.59
C TYR A 176 26.47 -1.52 8.71
N ASP A 177 26.65 -1.22 7.42
CA ASP A 177 27.27 -2.12 6.46
C ASP A 177 28.78 -1.89 6.45
N PHE A 178 29.55 -2.80 7.04
CA PHE A 178 31.01 -2.73 7.09
C PHE A 178 31.68 -2.85 5.72
N ALA A 179 31.05 -3.53 4.75
CA ALA A 179 31.61 -3.70 3.42
C ALA A 179 31.45 -2.42 2.60
N SER A 180 30.27 -1.80 2.68
CA SER A 180 29.94 -0.56 1.96
C SER A 180 30.24 0.71 2.77
N LYS A 181 30.66 0.56 4.03
CA LYS A 181 30.97 1.63 5.00
C LYS A 181 29.86 2.67 5.16
N GLY A 182 28.65 2.24 5.49
CA GLY A 182 27.55 3.18 5.63
C GLY A 182 26.22 2.56 6.04
N PHE A 183 25.16 3.35 5.90
CA PHE A 183 23.81 2.97 6.31
C PHE A 183 22.84 3.00 5.12
N LYS A 184 22.08 1.94 4.97
CA LYS A 184 20.86 1.93 4.12
C LYS A 184 19.68 2.40 4.96
N VAL A 185 18.66 2.96 4.31
CA VAL A 185 17.35 3.09 4.98
C VAL A 185 16.67 1.73 4.95
N SER A 186 16.36 1.16 6.12
CA SER A 186 15.59 -0.08 6.21
C SER A 186 14.12 0.27 6.26
N GLY A 187 13.41 0.06 5.15
CA GLY A 187 11.99 0.36 5.08
C GLY A 187 11.40 -0.09 3.77
N CYS A 188 10.21 -0.69 3.82
CA CYS A 188 9.49 -1.05 2.60
C CYS A 188 9.12 0.20 1.76
N MET A 189 9.04 1.39 2.37
CA MET A 189 8.80 2.66 1.66
C MET A 189 9.96 3.05 0.73
N PHE A 190 11.18 2.66 1.09
CA PHE A 190 12.37 2.89 0.28
C PHE A 190 12.63 1.76 -0.73
N SER A 191 11.73 0.79 -0.85
CA SER A 191 11.86 -0.24 -1.88
C SER A 191 11.26 0.22 -3.21
N ASP A 192 11.93 -0.10 -4.30
CA ASP A 192 11.39 0.05 -5.67
C ASP A 192 10.78 -1.25 -6.22
N LYS A 193 10.83 -2.33 -5.44
CA LYS A 193 10.37 -3.65 -5.85
C LYS A 193 8.85 -3.77 -5.75
N LEU A 194 8.17 -4.12 -6.82
CA LEU A 194 6.70 -4.19 -6.84
C LEU A 194 6.14 -5.55 -6.38
N GLU A 195 6.85 -6.63 -6.65
CA GLU A 195 6.42 -7.99 -6.33
C GLU A 195 7.61 -8.89 -5.98
N TYR A 196 7.36 -9.98 -5.26
CA TYR A 196 8.35 -11.02 -5.01
C TYR A 196 8.45 -11.96 -6.20
N SER A 197 9.67 -12.42 -6.51
CA SER A 197 9.87 -13.47 -7.51
C SER A 197 9.47 -14.84 -6.98
N ALA A 198 9.24 -15.78 -7.90
CA ALA A 198 8.94 -17.17 -7.54
C ALA A 198 10.08 -17.82 -6.73
N GLU A 199 11.34 -17.47 -7.04
CA GLU A 199 12.53 -17.94 -6.33
C GLU A 199 12.58 -17.39 -4.90
N GLU A 200 12.24 -16.11 -4.71
CA GLU A 200 12.20 -15.50 -3.38
C GLU A 200 11.11 -16.12 -2.51
N MET A 201 9.96 -16.42 -3.09
CA MET A 201 8.84 -17.08 -2.41
C MET A 201 9.01 -18.60 -2.26
N ARG A 202 10.07 -19.19 -2.83
CA ARG A 202 10.24 -20.64 -2.90
C ARG A 202 10.31 -21.31 -1.53
N ASN A 203 10.95 -20.66 -0.56
CA ASN A 203 11.02 -21.14 0.82
C ASN A 203 11.15 -19.98 1.82
N GLN A 204 11.07 -20.30 3.12
CA GLN A 204 11.09 -19.29 4.17
C GLN A 204 12.44 -18.57 4.28
N GLU A 205 13.56 -19.23 3.98
CA GLU A 205 14.89 -18.62 4.08
C GLU A 205 15.13 -17.63 2.93
N SER A 206 14.75 -17.98 1.70
CA SER A 206 14.81 -17.08 0.56
C SER A 206 13.91 -15.86 0.78
N PHE A 207 12.70 -16.07 1.30
CA PHE A 207 11.76 -15.00 1.55
C PHE A 207 12.26 -14.03 2.62
N LYS A 208 12.84 -14.54 3.71
CA LYS A 208 13.42 -13.71 4.79
C LYS A 208 14.60 -12.85 4.33
N ARG A 209 15.33 -13.27 3.29
CA ARG A 209 16.47 -12.52 2.74
C ARG A 209 16.08 -11.59 1.60
N ALA A 210 14.89 -11.74 1.04
CA ALA A 210 14.42 -10.92 -0.07
C ALA A 210 14.24 -9.47 0.39
N ALA A 211 14.59 -8.53 -0.47
CA ALA A 211 14.21 -7.14 -0.26
C ALA A 211 12.69 -7.04 -0.19
N PRO A 212 12.13 -6.25 0.75
CA PRO A 212 10.69 -6.09 0.87
C PRO A 212 10.13 -5.46 -0.40
N THR A 213 8.90 -5.82 -0.75
CA THR A 213 8.14 -5.07 -1.75
C THR A 213 7.83 -3.67 -1.25
N ARG A 214 7.69 -2.71 -2.17
CA ARG A 214 7.30 -1.34 -1.90
C ARG A 214 6.00 -1.33 -1.09
N CYS A 215 6.01 -0.59 0.02
CA CYS A 215 4.79 -0.27 0.74
C CYS A 215 4.40 1.19 0.52
N TYR A 216 3.21 1.52 1.00
CA TYR A 216 2.63 2.85 0.88
C TYR A 216 2.06 3.27 2.22
N TYR A 217 2.09 4.57 2.51
CA TYR A 217 1.38 5.15 3.64
C TYR A 217 0.02 5.69 3.22
N ASN A 218 -0.91 5.65 4.17
CA ASN A 218 -2.18 6.33 4.05
C ASN A 218 -2.40 7.22 5.29
N PRO A 219 -2.22 8.54 5.17
CA PRO A 219 -2.60 9.49 6.21
C PRO A 219 -4.05 10.00 6.09
N GLY A 220 -4.73 9.76 4.97
CA GLY A 220 -5.98 10.41 4.55
C GLY A 220 -7.15 9.46 4.31
N PRO A 221 -8.02 9.74 3.31
CA PRO A 221 -9.07 8.80 2.94
C PRO A 221 -8.45 7.46 2.49
N LYS A 222 -9.17 6.36 2.77
CA LYS A 222 -8.65 4.97 2.79
C LYS A 222 -7.86 4.53 1.54
N ASP A 223 -8.14 5.12 0.39
CA ASP A 223 -7.53 4.69 -0.85
C ASP A 223 -6.49 5.67 -1.43
N TYR A 224 -6.17 6.76 -0.72
CA TYR A 224 -5.11 7.70 -1.10
C TYR A 224 -3.78 7.31 -0.47
N LEU A 225 -2.92 6.72 -1.29
CA LEU A 225 -1.66 6.10 -0.93
C LEU A 225 -0.46 6.95 -1.34
N ILE A 226 0.56 6.94 -0.50
CA ILE A 226 1.77 7.74 -0.67
C ILE A 226 2.95 6.78 -0.72
N GLY A 227 3.78 6.92 -1.74
CA GLY A 227 4.95 6.06 -1.93
C GLY A 227 6.16 6.85 -2.39
N LEU A 228 7.34 6.22 -2.34
CA LEU A 228 8.55 6.76 -2.95
C LEU A 228 8.85 6.06 -4.27
N THR A 229 9.57 6.79 -5.14
CA THR A 229 10.18 6.26 -6.36
C THR A 229 11.67 6.55 -6.34
N GLY A 230 12.49 5.54 -6.62
CA GLY A 230 13.96 5.65 -6.55
C GLY A 230 14.51 5.61 -5.12
N GLY A 231 13.68 5.30 -4.12
CA GLY A 231 14.08 5.25 -2.72
C GLY A 231 15.15 4.19 -2.43
N SER A 232 15.25 3.14 -3.26
CA SER A 232 16.18 2.02 -3.02
C SER A 232 17.65 2.40 -3.22
N SER A 233 17.89 3.54 -3.88
CA SER A 233 19.21 4.11 -4.11
C SER A 233 19.76 4.90 -2.91
N VAL A 234 18.95 5.12 -1.87
CA VAL A 234 19.35 5.94 -0.71
C VAL A 234 20.30 5.15 0.19
N PHE A 235 21.55 5.58 0.19
CA PHE A 235 22.64 5.07 1.03
C PHE A 235 23.46 6.22 1.59
N PHE A 236 23.73 6.21 2.89
CA PHE A 236 24.56 7.18 3.57
C PHE A 236 25.96 6.62 3.76
N ASP A 237 26.94 7.16 3.03
CA ASP A 237 28.36 6.83 3.20
C ASP A 237 28.88 7.46 4.50
N VAL A 238 29.39 6.62 5.40
CA VAL A 238 29.92 7.02 6.71
C VAL A 238 31.18 6.18 6.98
N PRO A 239 32.33 6.58 6.41
CA PRO A 239 33.54 5.78 6.47
C PRO A 239 34.29 5.95 7.81
N ASP A 240 34.01 7.01 8.56
CA ASP A 240 34.52 7.19 9.92
C ASP A 240 33.74 6.29 10.91
N GLU A 241 34.44 5.31 11.49
CA GLU A 241 33.85 4.39 12.46
C GLU A 241 33.39 5.09 13.74
N ALA A 242 34.03 6.18 14.16
CA ALA A 242 33.63 6.89 15.37
C ALA A 242 32.27 7.56 15.17
N GLN A 243 32.06 8.20 14.01
CA GLN A 243 30.77 8.72 13.59
C GLN A 243 29.74 7.61 13.39
N ALA A 244 30.10 6.51 12.71
CA ALA A 244 29.21 5.38 12.48
C ALA A 244 28.68 4.78 13.80
N ARG A 245 29.53 4.62 14.83
CA ARG A 245 29.11 4.13 16.16
C ARG A 245 28.08 5.05 16.82
N LYS A 246 28.22 6.37 16.69
CA LYS A 246 27.23 7.33 17.23
C LYS A 246 25.88 7.20 16.53
N ILE A 247 25.89 7.05 15.21
CA ILE A 247 24.67 6.87 14.42
C ILE A 247 24.01 5.53 14.72
N GLU A 248 24.77 4.44 14.77
CA GLU A 248 24.25 3.10 15.11
C GLU A 248 23.58 3.09 16.49
N ALA A 249 24.14 3.82 17.47
CA ALA A 249 23.53 3.95 18.80
C ALA A 249 22.20 4.73 18.79
N ALA A 250 22.09 5.77 17.95
CA ALA A 250 20.88 6.58 17.82
C ALA A 250 19.84 6.00 16.84
N ARG A 251 20.23 4.99 16.05
CA ARG A 251 19.42 4.36 15.00
C ARG A 251 18.01 3.94 15.48
N PRO A 252 17.83 3.27 16.64
CA PRO A 252 16.50 2.82 17.09
C PRO A 252 15.53 3.96 17.42
N THR A 253 16.04 5.17 17.68
CA THR A 253 15.24 6.35 18.02
C THR A 253 15.27 7.40 16.92
N SER A 254 15.75 7.06 15.73
CA SER A 254 15.81 7.99 14.60
C SER A 254 14.62 7.81 13.65
N ASN A 255 14.15 8.92 13.08
CA ASN A 255 13.20 8.93 11.98
C ASN A 255 13.91 9.34 10.69
N VAL A 256 13.37 8.89 9.56
CA VAL A 256 13.83 9.33 8.24
C VAL A 256 12.87 10.38 7.69
N VAL A 257 13.40 11.56 7.39
CA VAL A 257 12.65 12.67 6.82
C VAL A 257 13.02 12.80 5.35
N VAL A 258 12.03 12.63 4.48
CA VAL A 258 12.19 12.74 3.03
C VAL A 258 11.65 14.08 2.57
N TYR A 259 12.47 14.82 1.85
CA TYR A 259 12.08 15.99 1.07
C TYR A 259 12.17 15.61 -0.39
N GLY A 260 11.09 15.82 -1.13
CA GLY A 260 11.05 15.48 -2.55
C GLY A 260 9.98 16.25 -3.30
N TYR A 261 9.78 15.84 -4.55
CA TYR A 261 8.69 16.34 -5.37
C TYR A 261 7.79 15.20 -5.81
N VAL A 262 6.52 15.51 -6.05
CA VAL A 262 5.58 14.54 -6.61
C VAL A 262 5.94 14.28 -8.07
N LYS A 263 6.39 13.06 -8.33
CA LYS A 263 6.84 12.61 -9.65
C LYS A 263 5.74 11.88 -10.41
N ASN A 264 4.98 11.02 -9.75
CA ASN A 264 3.89 10.30 -10.41
C ASN A 264 2.58 10.38 -9.65
N ILE A 265 1.50 10.55 -10.41
CA ILE A 265 0.12 10.35 -9.95
C ILE A 265 -0.39 9.09 -10.62
N GLN A 266 -0.94 8.16 -9.85
CA GLN A 266 -1.46 6.91 -10.41
C GLN A 266 -2.86 6.57 -9.91
N ARG A 267 -3.64 5.93 -10.80
CA ARG A 267 -4.94 5.33 -10.49
C ARG A 267 -4.88 3.85 -10.82
N GLU A 268 -5.22 3.01 -9.84
CA GLU A 268 -5.34 1.57 -10.06
C GLU A 268 -6.35 1.27 -11.17
N ILE A 269 -6.04 0.28 -12.01
CA ILE A 269 -6.97 -0.22 -13.02
C ILE A 269 -7.23 -1.70 -12.75
N ILE A 270 -8.50 -2.06 -12.71
CA ILE A 270 -8.96 -3.44 -12.57
C ILE A 270 -9.86 -3.74 -13.76
N THR A 271 -9.37 -4.56 -14.68
CA THR A 271 -10.11 -4.99 -15.88
C THR A 271 -10.68 -3.79 -16.64
N ASP A 272 -9.80 -2.84 -17.01
CA ASP A 272 -10.11 -1.61 -17.75
C ASP A 272 -11.02 -0.59 -17.03
N ARG A 273 -11.31 -0.78 -15.74
CA ARG A 273 -12.05 0.18 -14.90
C ARG A 273 -11.17 0.75 -13.80
N PHE A 274 -11.51 1.93 -13.29
CA PHE A 274 -10.85 2.48 -12.12
C PHE A 274 -11.04 1.56 -10.91
N GLY A 275 -9.91 1.08 -10.38
CA GLY A 275 -9.85 0.42 -9.07
C GLY A 275 -9.92 1.45 -7.95
N PRO A 276 -10.02 1.03 -6.68
CA PRO A 276 -10.18 1.95 -5.55
C PRO A 276 -8.93 2.78 -5.25
N LYS A 277 -7.71 2.29 -5.55
CA LYS A 277 -6.48 2.93 -5.08
C LYS A 277 -6.03 4.12 -5.94
N HIS A 278 -5.55 5.13 -5.24
CA HIS A 278 -4.95 6.36 -5.72
C HIS A 278 -3.53 6.45 -5.19
N TYR A 279 -2.54 6.70 -6.03
CA TYR A 279 -1.15 6.80 -5.59
C TYR A 279 -0.56 8.17 -5.92
N VAL A 280 0.09 8.76 -4.93
CA VAL A 280 0.96 9.92 -5.07
C VAL A 280 2.38 9.47 -4.78
N LEU A 281 3.21 9.39 -5.83
CA LEU A 281 4.58 8.90 -5.74
C LEU A 281 5.56 10.06 -5.74
N VAL A 282 6.40 10.08 -4.71
CA VAL A 282 7.38 11.12 -4.46
C VAL A 282 8.75 10.65 -4.95
N ALA A 283 9.45 11.50 -5.69
CA ALA A 283 10.87 11.33 -5.95
C ALA A 283 11.65 12.08 -4.86
N PRO A 284 12.44 11.39 -4.02
CA PRO A 284 13.28 12.04 -3.02
C PRO A 284 14.32 12.95 -3.70
N GLN A 285 14.55 14.13 -3.11
CA GLN A 285 15.62 15.07 -3.47
C GLN A 285 16.61 15.22 -2.33
N ARG A 286 16.14 15.13 -1.08
CA ARG A 286 16.95 15.14 0.12
C ARG A 286 16.36 14.20 1.15
N VAL A 287 17.22 13.46 1.84
CA VAL A 287 16.83 12.55 2.92
C VAL A 287 17.68 12.87 4.14
N ASP A 288 17.00 13.15 5.24
CA ASP A 288 17.62 13.42 6.54
C ASP A 288 17.29 12.27 7.51
N VAL A 289 18.26 11.90 8.33
CA VAL A 289 18.04 11.03 9.49
C VAL A 289 18.07 11.91 10.72
N VAL A 290 16.97 11.94 11.46
CA VAL A 290 16.78 12.85 12.58
C VAL A 290 16.61 12.04 13.85
N ASP A 291 17.39 12.34 14.88
CA ASP A 291 17.16 11.79 16.21
C ASP A 291 15.85 12.36 16.77
N THR A 292 14.89 11.50 17.12
CA THR A 292 13.58 11.94 17.60
C THR A 292 13.64 12.59 18.99
N ALA A 293 14.63 12.24 19.81
CA ALA A 293 14.76 12.78 21.15
C ALA A 293 15.28 14.22 21.16
N SER A 294 16.30 14.51 20.35
CA SER A 294 16.93 15.84 20.29
C SER A 294 16.44 16.71 19.13
N GLY A 295 15.81 16.14 18.10
CA GLY A 295 15.50 16.81 16.84
C GLY A 295 16.73 17.09 15.96
N THR A 296 17.90 16.57 16.34
CA THR A 296 19.16 16.81 15.61
C THR A 296 19.23 15.97 14.35
N VAL A 297 19.68 16.57 13.25
CA VAL A 297 20.00 15.85 12.01
C VAL A 297 21.31 15.09 12.20
N LEU A 298 21.24 13.76 12.21
CA LEU A 298 22.38 12.85 12.32
C LEU A 298 23.08 12.64 10.98
N LEU A 299 22.30 12.52 9.92
CA LEU A 299 22.76 12.34 8.54
C LEU A 299 21.87 13.14 7.59
N SER A 300 22.44 13.62 6.51
CA SER A 300 21.72 14.32 5.44
C SER A 300 22.34 13.93 4.10
N LYS A 301 21.50 13.62 3.11
CA LYS A 301 21.92 13.32 1.75
C LYS A 301 21.01 14.02 0.75
N THR A 302 21.60 14.82 -0.13
CA THR A 302 20.95 15.33 -1.33
C THR A 302 21.20 14.36 -2.49
N LEU A 303 20.19 14.11 -3.32
CA LEU A 303 20.21 13.13 -4.42
C LEU A 303 20.28 13.80 -5.79
#